data_AF-M6W3J4-F1
#
_entry.id   AF-M6W3J4-F1
#
_cell.length_a   1.000
_cell.length_b   1.000
_cell.length_c   1.000
_cell.angle_alpha   90.00
_cell.angle_beta   90.00
_cell.angle_gamma   90.00
#
_symmetry.space_group_name_H-M   'P 1'
#
loop_
_entity.id
_entity.type
_entity.pdbx_description
1 polymer ?
#
loop_
_entity_poly.entity_id
_entity_poly.type
_entity_poly.pdbx_seq_one_letter_code
_entity_poly.pdbx_strand_id
1 'polypeptide(L)'
;ALTAMYGDKIQSIDGKKAILRNGEGVIITNGKYDLQLDNKTSEFFKRDHENILGMKINDPDYHLRPGAQCFPTTNAVMADHVGATPRDPSKQMVDDMLSTALGKGILNRNNHTSGGTELQGYYGNKLLNKEYGLTQHLFNNKLNQSFNDKKAAIQEAIRNGHIVNAGGTFNVAGVGAHRNAIVGYDSKGWVVFDPYGNANTKGYNGNGMFAHYEYGKFNLGGKQAYYVTKD
;
A
#
# COMPACT_ATOMS: atom_id res chain seq x y z
N ALA A 1 -7.48 -17.38 -2.81
CA ALA A 1 -7.63 -16.38 -3.89
C ALA A 1 -6.49 -16.44 -4.92
N LEU A 2 -5.22 -16.23 -4.56
CA LEU A 2 -4.08 -16.30 -5.50
C LEU A 2 -3.96 -17.64 -6.23
N THR A 3 -4.17 -18.76 -5.54
CA THR A 3 -4.19 -20.10 -6.16
C THR A 3 -5.30 -20.26 -7.21
N ALA A 4 -6.41 -19.55 -7.09
CA ALA A 4 -7.46 -19.56 -8.11
C ALA A 4 -7.12 -18.68 -9.33
N MET A 5 -6.31 -17.62 -9.13
CA MET A 5 -5.85 -16.76 -10.23
C MET A 5 -4.70 -17.39 -11.05
N TYR A 6 -3.87 -18.22 -10.40
CA TYR A 6 -2.61 -18.69 -10.98
C TYR A 6 -2.35 -20.20 -10.81
N GLY A 7 -3.25 -20.99 -10.23
CA GLY A 7 -2.97 -22.38 -9.84
C GLY A 7 -2.38 -23.26 -10.96
N ASP A 8 -2.98 -23.18 -12.13
CA ASP A 8 -2.57 -23.85 -13.38
C ASP A 8 -1.32 -23.23 -14.03
N LYS A 9 -0.93 -22.03 -13.62
CA LYS A 9 0.29 -21.32 -14.04
C LYS A 9 1.46 -21.49 -13.07
N ILE A 10 1.26 -22.10 -11.90
CA ILE A 10 2.34 -22.36 -10.94
C ILE A 10 3.18 -23.56 -11.45
N GLN A 11 4.50 -23.38 -11.46
CA GLN A 11 5.48 -24.42 -11.76
C GLN A 11 5.99 -25.07 -10.48
N SER A 12 6.33 -24.27 -9.49
CA SER A 12 6.86 -24.74 -8.21
C SER A 12 6.56 -23.74 -7.09
N ILE A 13 6.68 -24.20 -5.85
CA ILE A 13 6.61 -23.37 -4.65
C ILE A 13 7.97 -23.47 -3.95
N ASP A 14 8.67 -22.34 -3.83
CA ASP A 14 9.93 -22.18 -3.12
C ASP A 14 9.66 -21.44 -1.80
N GLY A 15 9.49 -22.23 -0.74
CA GLY A 15 9.14 -21.75 0.60
C GLY A 15 7.89 -20.88 0.61
N LYS A 16 8.10 -19.57 0.61
CA LYS A 16 7.07 -18.52 0.73
C LYS A 16 6.63 -17.92 -0.61
N LYS A 17 7.16 -18.42 -1.73
CA LYS A 17 6.95 -17.89 -3.07
C LYS A 17 6.50 -18.99 -4.02
N ALA A 18 5.60 -18.67 -4.95
CA ALA A 18 5.30 -19.50 -6.10
C ALA A 18 6.03 -18.96 -7.34
N ILE A 19 6.67 -19.85 -8.08
CA ILE A 19 7.31 -19.57 -9.36
C ILE A 19 6.32 -19.95 -10.47
N LEU A 20 6.07 -19.02 -11.39
CA LEU A 20 5.18 -19.25 -12.52
C LEU A 20 5.91 -20.01 -13.64
N ARG A 21 5.15 -20.80 -14.41
CA ARG A 21 5.64 -21.58 -15.54
C ARG A 21 6.39 -20.72 -16.54
N ASN A 22 7.34 -21.34 -17.23
CA ASN A 22 8.17 -20.70 -18.26
C ASN A 22 8.99 -19.50 -17.75
N GLY A 23 9.19 -19.38 -16.43
CA GLY A 23 9.88 -18.24 -15.83
C GLY A 23 9.08 -16.93 -15.95
N GLU A 24 7.77 -16.99 -16.15
CA GLU A 24 6.93 -15.81 -16.39
C GLU A 24 6.89 -14.84 -15.20
N GLY A 25 7.13 -15.32 -13.98
CA GLY A 25 7.20 -14.45 -12.81
C GLY A 25 7.16 -15.16 -11.47
N VAL A 26 6.95 -14.37 -10.42
CA VAL A 26 6.98 -14.80 -9.01
C VAL A 26 5.82 -14.19 -8.25
N ILE A 27 5.20 -14.95 -7.35
CA ILE A 27 4.13 -14.51 -6.46
C ILE A 27 4.48 -14.88 -5.01
N ILE A 28 4.38 -13.94 -4.07
CA ILE A 28 4.51 -14.19 -2.64
C ILE A 28 3.18 -14.77 -2.11
N THR A 29 3.23 -15.99 -1.59
CA THR A 29 2.01 -16.77 -1.28
C THR A 29 1.65 -16.79 0.21
N ASN A 30 2.56 -16.40 1.10
CA ASN A 30 2.41 -16.56 2.54
C ASN A 30 2.05 -15.26 3.30
N GLY A 31 1.83 -14.16 2.59
CA GLY A 31 1.41 -12.91 3.24
C GLY A 31 0.04 -13.07 3.89
N LYS A 32 -0.18 -12.41 5.02
CA LYS A 32 -1.45 -12.42 5.76
C LYS A 32 -2.38 -11.31 5.26
N TYR A 33 -2.63 -11.33 3.95
CA TYR A 33 -3.36 -10.28 3.24
C TYR A 33 -4.79 -10.11 3.76
N ASP A 34 -5.45 -11.24 4.03
CA ASP A 34 -6.85 -11.29 4.42
C ASP A 34 -7.08 -10.80 5.87
N LEU A 35 -6.01 -10.56 6.64
CA LEU A 35 -6.09 -10.02 8.00
C LEU A 35 -6.09 -8.49 8.05
N GLN A 36 -5.97 -7.79 6.91
CA GLN A 36 -5.91 -6.32 6.85
C GLN A 36 -7.12 -5.71 6.12
N LEU A 37 -8.22 -6.46 6.00
CA LEU A 37 -9.35 -6.16 5.11
C LEU A 37 -10.46 -5.30 5.73
N ASP A 38 -10.52 -5.22 7.06
CA ASP A 38 -11.62 -4.61 7.80
C ASP A 38 -11.09 -3.88 9.04
N ASN A 39 -10.53 -2.68 8.81
CA ASN A 39 -10.11 -1.80 9.89
C ASN A 39 -11.33 -1.30 10.66
N LYS A 40 -11.34 -1.41 11.98
CA LYS A 40 -12.42 -0.84 12.79
C LYS A 40 -12.23 0.65 13.07
N THR A 41 -11.03 1.15 12.80
CA THR A 41 -10.65 2.53 13.14
C THR A 41 -11.16 3.49 12.06
N SER A 42 -11.95 4.49 12.45
CA SER A 42 -12.37 5.59 11.57
C SER A 42 -11.91 6.93 12.12
N GLU A 43 -11.20 7.67 11.30
CA GLU A 43 -10.52 8.90 11.70
C GLU A 43 -10.91 10.06 10.81
N PHE A 44 -11.25 11.20 11.41
CA PHE A 44 -11.72 12.39 10.72
C PHE A 44 -10.83 13.58 11.07
N PHE A 45 -10.43 14.32 10.04
CA PHE A 45 -9.50 15.43 10.11
C PHE A 45 -10.19 16.65 9.54
N LYS A 46 -10.47 17.63 10.41
CA LYS A 46 -11.07 18.90 10.02
C LYS A 46 -10.15 19.65 9.08
N ARG A 47 -10.71 20.18 8.00
CA ARG A 47 -9.96 20.96 7.01
C ARG A 47 -10.47 22.37 6.79
N ASP A 48 -9.53 23.24 6.49
CA ASP A 48 -9.78 24.62 6.09
C ASP A 48 -8.72 25.11 5.10
N HIS A 49 -9.10 26.12 4.31
CA HIS A 49 -8.20 26.89 3.45
C HIS A 49 -8.53 28.38 3.51
N GLU A 50 -7.60 29.22 3.04
CA GLU A 50 -7.82 30.65 2.87
C GLU A 50 -8.16 30.96 1.42
N ASN A 51 -9.24 31.71 1.17
CA ASN A 51 -9.63 32.12 -0.19
C ASN A 51 -8.82 33.33 -0.68
N ILE A 52 -9.04 33.75 -1.94
CA ILE A 52 -8.32 34.89 -2.55
C ILE A 52 -8.51 36.24 -1.83
N LEU A 53 -9.47 36.32 -0.91
CA LEU A 53 -9.80 37.51 -0.10
C LEU A 53 -9.25 37.40 1.34
N GLY A 54 -8.46 36.38 1.66
CA GLY A 54 -7.93 36.18 3.00
C GLY A 54 -8.92 35.58 4.00
N MET A 55 -10.07 35.08 3.54
CA MET A 55 -11.09 34.51 4.42
C MET A 55 -10.90 33.01 4.59
N LYS A 56 -10.97 32.55 5.84
CA LYS A 56 -10.95 31.14 6.20
C LYS A 56 -12.26 30.44 5.78
N ILE A 57 -12.13 29.39 4.98
CA ILE A 57 -13.23 28.53 4.51
C ILE A 57 -13.04 27.14 5.09
N ASN A 58 -14.11 26.56 5.65
CA ASN A 58 -14.09 25.17 6.14
C ASN A 58 -14.35 24.23 4.96
N ASP A 59 -13.40 23.35 4.70
CA ASP A 59 -13.53 22.30 3.71
C ASP A 59 -14.24 21.07 4.30
N PRO A 60 -14.73 20.15 3.47
CA PRO A 60 -15.14 18.83 3.94
C PRO A 60 -14.01 18.12 4.67
N ASP A 61 -14.35 17.48 5.80
CA ASP A 61 -13.41 16.69 6.58
C ASP A 61 -12.75 15.60 5.71
N TYR A 62 -11.44 15.45 5.88
CA TYR A 62 -10.75 14.30 5.34
C TYR A 62 -10.92 13.11 6.27
N HIS A 63 -11.10 11.92 5.69
CA HIS A 63 -11.35 10.71 6.47
C HIS A 63 -10.39 9.58 6.10
N LEU A 64 -9.87 8.93 7.14
CA LEU A 64 -9.27 7.60 7.07
C LEU A 64 -10.26 6.63 7.74
N ARG A 65 -11.27 6.22 6.97
CA ARG A 65 -12.28 5.23 7.37
C ARG A 65 -12.15 3.96 6.51
N PRO A 66 -12.84 2.85 6.85
CA PRO A 66 -12.91 1.69 5.98
C PRO A 66 -13.20 2.08 4.52
N GLY A 67 -12.38 1.59 3.59
CA GLY A 67 -12.44 1.94 2.16
C GLY A 67 -11.66 3.20 1.73
N ALA A 68 -11.16 4.01 2.66
CA ALA A 68 -10.31 5.19 2.37
C ALA A 68 -8.89 5.06 2.98
N GLN A 69 -8.51 3.85 3.38
CA GLN A 69 -7.28 3.54 4.13
C GLN A 69 -6.22 2.82 3.29
N CYS A 70 -6.20 3.01 1.97
CA CYS A 70 -5.27 2.29 1.11
C CYS A 70 -3.79 2.45 1.49
N PHE A 71 -3.39 3.62 2.00
CA PHE A 71 -2.05 3.89 2.48
C PHE A 71 -1.67 3.07 3.73
N PRO A 72 -2.38 3.21 4.88
CA PRO A 72 -2.07 2.43 6.08
C PRO A 72 -2.30 0.93 5.88
N THR A 73 -3.32 0.49 5.15
CA THR A 73 -3.55 -0.94 4.86
C THR A 73 -2.39 -1.55 4.09
N THR A 74 -1.92 -0.90 3.03
CA THR A 74 -0.78 -1.40 2.24
C THR A 74 0.50 -1.48 3.10
N ASN A 75 0.71 -0.51 3.99
CA ASN A 75 1.85 -0.54 4.91
C ASN A 75 1.75 -1.69 5.93
N ALA A 76 0.56 -1.90 6.50
CA ALA A 76 0.30 -2.98 7.44
C ALA A 76 0.53 -4.37 6.84
N VAL A 77 0.11 -4.59 5.58
CA VAL A 77 0.37 -5.84 4.85
C VAL A 77 1.86 -6.16 4.78
N MET A 78 2.70 -5.18 4.42
CA MET A 78 4.15 -5.41 4.37
C MET A 78 4.74 -5.65 5.76
N ALA A 79 4.29 -4.89 6.75
CA ALA A 79 4.79 -4.99 8.12
C ALA A 79 4.51 -6.36 8.74
N ASP A 80 3.29 -6.87 8.62
CA ASP A 80 2.93 -8.21 9.08
C ASP A 80 3.69 -9.29 8.30
N HIS A 81 3.89 -9.10 6.99
CA HIS A 81 4.68 -10.03 6.16
C HIS A 81 6.14 -10.17 6.61
N VAL A 82 6.77 -9.07 7.05
CA VAL A 82 8.14 -9.11 7.61
C VAL A 82 8.18 -9.43 9.10
N GLY A 83 7.05 -9.84 9.69
CA GLY A 83 6.98 -10.34 11.06
C GLY A 83 6.84 -9.26 12.13
N ALA A 84 6.44 -8.04 11.79
CA ALA A 84 5.97 -7.10 12.80
C ALA A 84 4.60 -7.54 13.32
N THR A 85 4.40 -7.35 14.62
CA THR A 85 3.14 -7.64 15.30
C THR A 85 2.49 -6.33 15.75
N PRO A 86 1.14 -6.28 15.85
CA PRO A 86 0.46 -5.21 16.52
C PRO A 86 1.01 -5.03 17.95
N ARG A 87 1.06 -3.78 18.42
CA ARG A 87 1.43 -3.44 19.81
C ARG A 87 0.29 -3.78 20.76
N ASP A 88 -0.94 -3.57 20.31
CA ASP A 88 -2.14 -4.13 20.92
C ASP A 88 -2.54 -5.42 20.19
N PRO A 89 -2.36 -6.61 20.80
CA PRO A 89 -2.65 -7.89 20.15
C PRO A 89 -4.15 -8.11 19.85
N SER A 90 -5.04 -7.28 20.39
CA SER A 90 -6.47 -7.31 20.06
C SER A 90 -6.81 -6.63 18.73
N LYS A 91 -5.87 -5.87 18.15
CA LYS A 91 -6.05 -5.11 16.92
C LYS A 91 -5.43 -5.81 15.71
N GLN A 92 -6.01 -5.57 14.54
CA GLN A 92 -5.30 -5.79 13.28
C GLN A 92 -4.12 -4.82 13.18
N MET A 93 -3.10 -5.19 12.39
CA MET A 93 -1.91 -4.34 12.22
C MET A 93 -2.27 -2.95 11.68
N VAL A 94 -3.20 -2.85 10.73
CA VAL A 94 -3.67 -1.55 10.19
C VAL A 94 -4.28 -0.64 11.27
N ASP A 95 -5.11 -1.19 12.16
CA ASP A 95 -5.77 -0.43 13.24
C ASP A 95 -4.76 0.03 14.30
N ASP A 96 -3.82 -0.83 14.65
CA ASP A 96 -2.73 -0.51 15.58
C ASP A 96 -1.79 0.54 15.01
N MET A 97 -1.46 0.44 13.72
CA MET A 97 -0.63 1.42 13.01
C MET A 97 -1.30 2.79 12.93
N LEU A 98 -2.60 2.85 12.66
CA LEU A 98 -3.36 4.10 12.68
C LEU A 98 -3.42 4.72 14.07
N SER A 99 -3.75 3.91 15.07
CA SER A 99 -3.76 4.34 16.49
C SER A 99 -2.38 4.89 16.90
N THR A 100 -1.31 4.19 16.51
CA THR A 100 0.07 4.61 16.76
C THR A 100 0.39 5.93 16.06
N ALA A 101 0.05 6.06 14.78
CA ALA A 101 0.35 7.26 14.01
C ALA A 101 -0.31 8.51 14.63
N LEU A 102 -1.54 8.38 15.14
CA LEU A 102 -2.23 9.43 15.88
C LEU A 102 -1.59 9.71 17.24
N GLY A 103 -1.37 8.66 18.05
CA GLY A 103 -0.79 8.80 19.40
C GLY A 103 0.62 9.39 19.40
N LYS A 104 1.35 9.24 18.28
CA LYS A 104 2.69 9.80 18.07
C LYS A 104 2.70 11.14 17.32
N GLY A 105 1.54 11.65 16.90
CA GLY A 105 1.43 12.89 16.12
C GLY A 105 1.99 12.80 14.71
N ILE A 106 2.22 11.58 14.18
CA ILE A 106 2.60 11.34 12.78
C ILE A 106 1.41 11.68 11.86
N LEU A 107 0.21 11.30 12.28
CA LEU A 107 -1.05 11.86 11.79
C LEU A 107 -1.47 12.97 12.73
N ASN A 108 -1.63 14.20 12.22
CA ASN A 108 -1.91 15.36 13.05
C ASN A 108 -3.35 15.86 12.87
N ARG A 109 -4.22 15.62 13.86
CA ARG A 109 -5.60 16.11 13.86
C ARG A 109 -5.72 17.64 13.91
N ASN A 110 -4.66 18.34 14.34
CA ASN A 110 -4.62 19.80 14.41
C ASN A 110 -4.06 20.44 13.14
N ASN A 111 -3.61 19.64 12.17
CA ASN A 111 -3.21 20.14 10.86
C ASN A 111 -4.45 20.33 9.99
N HIS A 112 -5.00 21.55 10.00
CA HIS A 112 -6.24 21.83 9.29
C HIS A 112 -6.08 22.06 7.78
N THR A 113 -4.87 22.10 7.23
CA THR A 113 -4.70 22.24 5.77
C THR A 113 -4.58 20.87 5.09
N SER A 114 -3.87 19.94 5.74
CA SER A 114 -3.47 18.68 5.11
C SER A 114 -3.54 17.46 6.04
N GLY A 115 -4.13 17.61 7.23
CA GLY A 115 -4.30 16.53 8.20
C GLY A 115 -4.93 15.29 7.61
N GLY A 116 -4.37 14.13 7.95
CA GLY A 116 -4.75 12.81 7.44
C GLY A 116 -3.99 12.39 6.17
N THR A 117 -3.29 13.30 5.48
CA THR A 117 -2.51 12.95 4.27
C THR A 117 -1.05 12.56 4.55
N GLU A 118 -0.60 12.60 5.81
CA GLU A 118 0.82 12.47 6.15
C GLU A 118 1.39 11.09 5.76
N LEU A 119 0.55 10.05 5.76
CA LEU A 119 0.90 8.70 5.32
C LEU A 119 0.86 8.51 3.80
N GLN A 120 0.53 9.55 3.01
CA GLN A 120 0.61 9.48 1.55
C GLN A 120 2.05 9.55 1.05
N GLY A 121 2.92 10.25 1.79
CA GLY A 121 4.33 10.42 1.49
C GLY A 121 5.25 9.39 2.14
N TYR A 122 6.52 9.40 1.73
CA TYR A 122 7.53 8.51 2.33
C TYR A 122 7.86 8.87 3.78
N TYR A 123 7.83 10.15 4.14
CA TYR A 123 8.25 10.61 5.46
C TYR A 123 7.34 10.08 6.58
N GLY A 124 6.02 10.23 6.47
CA GLY A 124 5.08 9.71 7.46
C GLY A 124 5.19 8.18 7.60
N ASN A 125 5.29 7.46 6.49
CA ASN A 125 5.52 6.01 6.52
C ASN A 125 6.87 5.64 7.16
N LYS A 126 7.95 6.39 6.92
CA LYS A 126 9.26 6.14 7.53
C LYS A 126 9.19 6.27 9.06
N LEU A 127 8.54 7.33 9.55
CA LEU A 127 8.33 7.53 10.98
C LEU A 127 7.49 6.39 11.58
N LEU A 128 6.39 6.04 10.92
CA LEU A 128 5.52 4.96 11.38
C LEU A 128 6.22 3.61 11.35
N ASN A 129 6.95 3.28 10.30
CA ASN A 129 7.71 2.03 10.17
C ASN A 129 8.76 1.87 11.28
N LYS A 130 9.44 2.97 11.65
CA LYS A 130 10.40 2.98 12.76
C LYS A 130 9.76 2.56 14.09
N GLU A 131 8.50 2.94 14.33
CA GLU A 131 7.76 2.53 15.53
C GLU A 131 7.59 1.01 15.64
N TYR A 132 7.62 0.28 14.53
CA TYR A 132 7.50 -1.19 14.49
C TYR A 132 8.84 -1.92 14.31
N GLY A 133 9.95 -1.20 14.42
CA GLY A 133 11.30 -1.73 14.20
C GLY A 133 11.55 -2.08 12.73
N LEU A 134 10.94 -1.35 11.81
CA LEU A 134 11.03 -1.61 10.37
C LEU A 134 11.94 -0.59 9.68
N THR A 135 12.78 -1.09 8.78
CA THR A 135 13.61 -0.28 7.90
C THR A 135 12.93 -0.14 6.55
N GLN A 136 12.72 1.10 6.08
CA GLN A 136 12.08 1.39 4.80
C GLN A 136 13.11 1.57 3.68
N HIS A 137 12.97 0.77 2.62
CA HIS A 137 13.85 0.72 1.45
C HIS A 137 13.13 1.28 0.22
N LEU A 138 13.55 2.47 -0.21
CA LEU A 138 12.93 3.21 -1.29
C LEU A 138 13.49 2.79 -2.66
N PHE A 139 12.62 2.61 -3.65
CA PHE A 139 13.07 2.39 -5.03
C PHE A 139 13.38 3.70 -5.77
N ASN A 140 12.83 4.84 -5.32
CA ASN A 140 12.88 6.13 -6.02
C ASN A 140 13.93 7.10 -5.45
N ASN A 141 15.13 6.62 -5.13
CA ASN A 141 16.20 7.48 -4.58
C ASN A 141 17.04 8.18 -5.65
N LYS A 142 16.77 7.93 -6.94
CA LYS A 142 17.48 8.54 -8.07
C LYS A 142 16.50 9.33 -8.94
N LEU A 143 16.78 10.61 -9.12
CA LEU A 143 16.13 11.45 -10.14
C LEU A 143 16.34 10.77 -11.51
N ASN A 144 15.28 10.72 -12.34
CA ASN A 144 15.31 10.23 -13.73
C ASN A 144 15.41 8.71 -13.99
N GLN A 145 15.13 7.83 -13.02
CA GLN A 145 14.99 6.40 -13.33
C GLN A 145 13.81 6.13 -14.26
N SER A 146 14.04 5.30 -15.30
CA SER A 146 12.99 4.88 -16.22
C SER A 146 11.99 3.95 -15.55
N PHE A 147 10.80 3.78 -16.15
CA PHE A 147 9.84 2.79 -15.68
C PHE A 147 10.42 1.37 -15.70
N ASN A 148 11.23 1.03 -16.71
CA ASN A 148 11.83 -0.30 -16.82
C ASN A 148 12.85 -0.60 -15.73
N ASP A 149 13.66 0.39 -15.33
CA ASP A 149 14.62 0.24 -14.23
C ASP A 149 13.90 -0.01 -12.91
N LYS A 150 12.83 0.77 -12.66
CA LYS A 150 11.99 0.60 -11.47
C LYS A 150 11.28 -0.74 -11.46
N LYS A 151 10.73 -1.15 -12.61
CA LYS A 151 10.11 -2.47 -12.80
C LYS A 151 11.10 -3.57 -12.45
N ALA A 152 12.32 -3.52 -12.97
CA ALA A 152 13.35 -4.53 -12.70
C ALA A 152 13.71 -4.59 -11.21
N ALA A 153 13.88 -3.44 -10.55
CA ALA A 153 14.19 -3.37 -9.13
C ALA A 153 13.05 -3.89 -8.23
N ILE A 154 11.79 -3.56 -8.58
CA ILE A 154 10.60 -4.08 -7.87
C ILE A 154 10.50 -5.60 -8.05
N GLN A 155 10.69 -6.10 -9.28
CA GLN A 155 10.69 -7.55 -9.55
C GLN A 155 11.81 -8.26 -8.77
N GLU A 156 12.99 -7.65 -8.65
CA GLU A 156 14.08 -8.18 -7.83
C GLU A 156 13.71 -8.27 -6.35
N ALA A 157 13.14 -7.20 -5.79
CA ALA A 157 12.69 -7.22 -4.40
C ALA A 157 11.63 -8.32 -4.15
N ILE A 158 10.69 -8.51 -5.09
CA ILE A 158 9.69 -9.59 -5.02
C ILE A 158 10.34 -10.97 -5.09
N ARG A 159 11.33 -11.17 -5.97
CA ARG A 159 12.11 -12.42 -6.03
C ARG A 159 12.82 -12.70 -4.70
N ASN A 160 13.26 -11.65 -4.01
CA ASN A 160 13.86 -11.72 -2.68
C ASN A 160 12.83 -11.83 -1.55
N GLY A 161 11.54 -11.94 -1.88
CA GLY A 161 10.46 -12.18 -0.93
C GLY A 161 9.92 -10.91 -0.26
N HIS A 162 10.18 -9.73 -0.82
CA HIS A 162 9.65 -8.47 -0.30
C HIS A 162 8.36 -8.08 -1.02
N ILE A 163 7.33 -7.78 -0.23
CA ILE A 163 6.13 -7.08 -0.73
C ILE A 163 6.49 -5.61 -0.92
N VAL A 164 6.03 -5.03 -2.02
CA VAL A 164 6.31 -3.63 -2.36
C VAL A 164 5.04 -2.79 -2.22
N ASN A 165 5.09 -1.75 -1.39
CA ASN A 165 4.08 -0.72 -1.37
C ASN A 165 4.31 0.24 -2.53
N ALA A 166 3.33 0.32 -3.43
CA ALA A 166 3.42 1.10 -4.65
C ALA A 166 2.24 2.06 -4.80
N GLY A 167 2.56 3.33 -5.04
CA GLY A 167 1.61 4.38 -5.37
C GLY A 167 1.40 4.51 -6.86
N GLY A 168 0.17 4.85 -7.24
CA GLY A 168 -0.22 5.17 -8.60
C GLY A 168 -1.26 6.29 -8.62
N THR A 169 -1.54 6.78 -9.83
CA THR A 169 -2.63 7.70 -10.11
C THR A 169 -3.70 6.93 -10.84
N PHE A 170 -4.80 6.68 -10.16
CA PHE A 170 -5.95 5.96 -10.68
C PHE A 170 -6.92 7.03 -11.17
N ASN A 171 -7.35 6.91 -12.42
CA ASN A 171 -8.32 7.83 -13.02
C ASN A 171 -9.68 7.12 -13.07
N VAL A 172 -10.09 6.55 -11.94
CA VAL A 172 -11.31 5.77 -11.79
C VAL A 172 -12.24 6.54 -10.87
N ALA A 173 -13.54 6.57 -11.19
CA ALA A 173 -14.51 7.32 -10.39
C ALA A 173 -14.41 6.90 -8.91
N GLY A 174 -14.13 7.87 -8.03
CA GLY A 174 -13.97 7.66 -6.59
C GLY A 174 -12.55 7.30 -6.12
N VAL A 175 -11.59 7.11 -7.03
CA VAL A 175 -10.19 6.78 -6.70
C VAL A 175 -9.25 7.70 -7.45
N GLY A 176 -8.53 8.56 -6.73
CA GLY A 176 -7.48 9.41 -7.29
C GLY A 176 -6.09 8.84 -7.00
N ALA A 177 -5.41 9.37 -5.99
CA ALA A 177 -4.17 8.78 -5.48
C ALA A 177 -4.49 7.50 -4.70
N HIS A 178 -3.78 6.40 -5.01
CA HIS A 178 -4.05 5.10 -4.41
C HIS A 178 -2.78 4.27 -4.27
N ARG A 179 -2.82 3.32 -3.32
CA ARG A 179 -1.70 2.45 -2.95
C ARG A 179 -2.11 1.00 -3.00
N ASN A 180 -1.20 0.18 -3.52
CA ASN A 180 -1.37 -1.27 -3.58
C ASN A 180 -0.13 -1.95 -3.02
N ALA A 181 -0.31 -3.13 -2.47
CA ALA A 181 0.78 -4.04 -2.15
C ALA A 181 1.05 -4.88 -3.39
N ILE A 182 2.17 -4.66 -4.08
CA ILE A 182 2.64 -5.57 -5.13
C ILE A 182 3.21 -6.80 -4.44
N VAL A 183 2.54 -7.93 -4.66
CA VAL A 183 2.85 -9.23 -4.05
C VAL A 183 3.48 -10.19 -5.06
N GLY A 184 3.45 -9.83 -6.34
CA GLY A 184 3.95 -10.67 -7.40
C GLY A 184 3.98 -9.96 -8.73
N TYR A 185 4.41 -10.67 -9.75
CA TYR A 185 4.40 -10.22 -11.13
C TYR A 185 4.34 -11.42 -12.07
N ASP A 186 3.91 -11.17 -13.30
CA ASP A 186 4.06 -12.07 -14.43
C ASP A 186 4.59 -11.31 -15.67
N SER A 187 4.59 -11.95 -16.84
CA SER A 187 5.06 -11.36 -18.09
C SER A 187 4.24 -10.16 -18.55
N LYS A 188 3.01 -9.99 -18.04
CA LYS A 188 2.05 -8.97 -18.47
C LYS A 188 1.88 -7.84 -17.46
N GLY A 189 2.13 -8.08 -16.18
CA GLY A 189 1.90 -7.05 -15.17
C GLY A 189 2.21 -7.44 -13.73
N TRP A 190 1.75 -6.57 -12.84
CA TRP A 190 1.82 -6.69 -11.40
C TRP A 190 0.66 -7.52 -10.86
N VAL A 191 0.97 -8.46 -9.98
CA VAL A 191 -0.02 -9.07 -9.09
C VAL A 191 -0.02 -8.25 -7.81
N VAL A 192 -1.18 -7.67 -7.51
CA VAL A 192 -1.34 -6.78 -6.36
C VAL A 192 -2.39 -7.29 -5.41
N PHE A 193 -2.20 -7.00 -4.14
CA PHE A 193 -3.29 -6.89 -3.19
C PHE A 193 -3.72 -5.42 -3.16
N ASP A 194 -4.96 -5.18 -3.57
CA ASP A 194 -5.57 -3.86 -3.67
C ASP A 194 -6.57 -3.63 -2.53
N PRO A 195 -6.26 -2.77 -1.53
CA PRO A 195 -7.18 -2.41 -0.44
C PRO A 195 -8.54 -1.88 -0.88
N TYR A 196 -8.66 -1.34 -2.09
CA TYR A 196 -9.90 -0.83 -2.68
C TYR A 196 -10.78 -1.97 -3.29
N GLY A 197 -10.27 -3.19 -3.34
CA GLY A 197 -11.01 -4.36 -3.81
C GLY A 197 -10.95 -4.60 -5.33
N ASN A 198 -10.02 -3.96 -6.05
CA ASN A 198 -9.80 -4.02 -7.53
C ASN A 198 -10.23 -2.75 -8.28
N ALA A 199 -9.34 -1.77 -8.31
CA ALA A 199 -9.45 -0.54 -9.06
C ALA A 199 -9.38 -0.70 -10.61
N ASN A 200 -9.26 -1.92 -11.18
CA ASN A 200 -9.56 -2.10 -12.62
C ASN A 200 -11.05 -1.91 -12.94
N THR A 201 -11.91 -1.99 -11.94
CA THR A 201 -13.37 -1.93 -12.10
C THR A 201 -13.93 -0.62 -11.55
N LYS A 202 -15.16 -0.28 -11.93
CA LYS A 202 -15.85 0.88 -11.37
C LYS A 202 -16.48 0.50 -10.02
N GLY A 203 -16.38 1.41 -9.05
CA GLY A 203 -16.97 1.22 -7.72
C GLY A 203 -16.01 0.57 -6.72
N TYR A 204 -16.24 0.85 -5.44
CA TYR A 204 -15.52 0.22 -4.34
C TYR A 204 -16.08 -1.17 -4.13
N ASN A 205 -15.25 -2.20 -4.32
CA ASN A 205 -15.71 -3.60 -4.21
C ASN A 205 -15.48 -4.21 -2.83
N GLY A 206 -14.97 -3.41 -1.89
CA GLY A 206 -14.73 -3.86 -0.52
C GLY A 206 -13.48 -4.73 -0.37
N ASN A 207 -12.96 -4.71 0.86
CA ASN A 207 -12.20 -5.78 1.50
C ASN A 207 -11.07 -6.39 0.66
N GLY A 208 -10.09 -5.57 0.27
CA GLY A 208 -8.76 -6.00 -0.17
C GLY A 208 -8.72 -7.23 -1.07
N MET A 209 -8.70 -7.03 -2.39
CA MET A 209 -8.71 -8.14 -3.35
C MET A 209 -7.39 -8.26 -4.08
N PHE A 210 -7.05 -9.49 -4.49
CA PHE A 210 -6.00 -9.67 -5.48
C PHE A 210 -6.48 -9.22 -6.85
N ALA A 211 -5.63 -8.46 -7.53
CA ALA A 211 -5.86 -8.00 -8.88
C ALA A 211 -4.58 -8.10 -9.71
N HIS A 212 -4.75 -8.13 -11.03
CA HIS A 212 -3.64 -8.03 -11.97
C HIS A 212 -3.69 -6.68 -12.68
N TYR A 213 -2.62 -5.90 -12.59
CA TYR A 213 -2.47 -4.61 -13.25
C TYR A 213 -1.36 -4.68 -14.28
N GLU A 214 -1.70 -4.47 -15.54
CA GLU A 214 -0.75 -4.39 -16.65
C GLU A 214 0.39 -3.41 -16.34
N TYR A 215 1.60 -3.73 -16.82
CA TYR A 215 2.73 -2.82 -16.65
C TYR A 215 2.45 -1.43 -17.25
N GLY A 216 2.79 -0.39 -16.50
CA GLY A 216 2.56 1.01 -16.89
C GLY A 216 1.16 1.53 -16.58
N LYS A 217 0.18 0.63 -16.33
CA LYS A 217 -1.17 1.04 -15.92
C LYS A 217 -1.13 1.79 -14.60
N PHE A 218 -1.87 2.90 -14.53
CA PHE A 218 -1.95 3.82 -13.38
C PHE A 218 -0.61 4.40 -12.90
N ASN A 219 0.46 4.23 -13.70
CA ASN A 219 1.82 4.55 -13.28
C ASN A 219 2.19 3.91 -11.91
N LEU A 220 1.68 2.70 -11.65
CA LEU A 220 1.88 2.02 -10.37
C LEU A 220 3.38 1.75 -10.13
N GLY A 221 3.88 2.22 -8.99
CA GLY A 221 5.30 2.13 -8.63
C GLY A 221 6.18 3.18 -9.31
N GLY A 222 5.60 4.04 -10.17
CA GLY A 222 6.33 5.04 -10.92
C GLY A 222 6.80 6.23 -10.07
N LYS A 223 5.94 6.80 -9.22
CA LYS A 223 6.29 7.98 -8.38
C LYS A 223 6.73 7.60 -6.99
N GLN A 224 6.08 6.63 -6.36
CA GLN A 224 6.40 6.21 -5.01
C GLN A 224 6.31 4.69 -4.89
N ALA A 225 7.44 4.03 -4.68
CA ALA A 225 7.50 2.63 -4.32
C ALA A 225 8.53 2.41 -3.20
N TYR A 226 8.27 1.47 -2.30
CA TYR A 226 9.20 1.01 -1.28
C TYR A 226 8.83 -0.37 -0.76
N TYR A 227 9.78 -1.06 -0.14
CA TYR A 227 9.52 -2.21 0.72
C TYR A 227 10.08 -1.95 2.11
N VAL A 228 9.79 -2.85 3.06
CA VAL A 228 10.35 -2.80 4.41
C VAL A 228 11.11 -4.09 4.74
N THR A 229 12.08 -4.00 5.64
CA THR A 229 12.68 -5.15 6.33
C THR A 229 12.55 -4.99 7.83
N LYS A 230 12.70 -6.10 8.55
CA LYS A 230 12.80 -6.15 10.00
C LYS A 230 14.12 -6.86 10.32
N ASP A 231 15.04 -6.13 10.93
CA ASP A 231 16.37 -6.63 11.30
C ASP A 231 16.38 -7.07 12.78
#